data_AF-A0A1F7Q865-F1
#
_entry.id   AF-A0A1F7Q865-F1
#
_cell.length_a   1.000
_cell.length_b   1.000
_cell.length_c   1.000
_cell.angle_alpha   90.00
_cell.angle_beta   90.00
_cell.angle_gamma   90.00
#
_symmetry.space_group_name_H-M   'P 1'
#
loop_
_entity.id
_entity.type
_entity.pdbx_description
1 polymer ?
#
loop_
_entity_poly.entity_id
_entity_poly.type
_entity_poly.pdbx_seq_one_letter_code
_entity_poly.pdbx_strand_id
1 'polypeptide(L)'
;MLYPKPRDFVAGKYVLVSTWDRVPIDEDLFRTVSRGMPGSAMPSWGHLSEEERWGLVHYVKSFAEKPLVVQPAADPKGEGEVGTGVIRVPPEPPFTPEARARALERYADACASCHGKTGRGDGTDQQKDDKGYPTRPRDLTLGVYKGSPEPVQVYRRILAGMPGTPMPMSDWAYGEDAWHLVHLVRSWSSDEQRARVEMRKFTIVARRVDRVPDHPDAGTWRLAEPVNLHLMPLWWRAERPEEVTVRAVHDGKELALLLVWSDATHDHTAMRPQDFRDAVAVEFSLTPDPPFFAMGAKREFVNIWMWKSERQADLEPAFQELEKVYPNLGIDSYPNPEISPLEQTTRHALTLKSAPTFVTGWGAGNIVSDPLRNSAAEDLISQGFGTLRARPPADQAVHARGVYATDTYRVMFRRPLAPKGERAVALTPGTVAPVAFAVWNGSAGDRDGKKSVTIWQDLRIEP
;
A
#
# COMPACT_ATOMS: atom_id res chain seq x y z
N MET A 1 -3.48 -5.49 12.46
CA MET A 1 -3.07 -5.71 11.06
C MET A 1 -2.83 -4.41 10.30
N LEU A 2 -3.47 -3.28 10.64
CA LEU A 2 -3.22 -1.97 10.03
C LEU A 2 -2.52 -1.02 11.01
N TYR A 3 -1.68 -0.12 10.49
CA TYR A 3 -1.06 0.94 11.27
C TYR A 3 -1.03 2.26 10.47
N PRO A 4 -1.59 3.37 10.96
CA PRO A 4 -2.32 3.50 12.23
C PRO A 4 -3.61 2.68 12.24
N LYS A 5 -4.15 2.47 13.45
CA LYS A 5 -5.41 1.72 13.63
C LYS A 5 -6.58 2.44 12.94
N PRO A 6 -7.60 1.70 12.44
CA PRO A 6 -8.85 2.28 11.98
C PRO A 6 -9.50 3.17 13.03
N ARG A 7 -10.31 4.13 12.56
CA ARG A 7 -11.02 5.05 13.45
C ARG A 7 -12.10 4.29 14.22
N ASP A 8 -12.14 4.54 15.53
CA ASP A 8 -13.26 4.19 16.38
C ASP A 8 -14.31 5.30 16.29
N PHE A 9 -15.49 4.96 15.78
CA PHE A 9 -16.59 5.89 15.57
C PHE A 9 -17.50 6.03 16.79
N VAL A 10 -17.45 5.10 17.74
CA VAL A 10 -18.33 5.09 18.93
C VAL A 10 -18.10 6.33 19.79
N ALA A 11 -16.82 6.71 19.95
CA ALA A 11 -16.43 7.89 20.71
C ALA A 11 -16.79 9.23 20.03
N GLY A 12 -17.24 9.24 18.77
CA GLY A 12 -17.57 10.46 18.03
C GLY A 12 -16.39 11.41 17.77
N LYS A 13 -15.14 10.94 17.92
CA LYS A 13 -13.92 11.77 17.79
C LYS A 13 -13.30 11.62 16.40
N TYR A 14 -13.46 12.64 15.56
CA TYR A 14 -12.95 12.65 14.19
C TYR A 14 -11.71 13.52 14.05
N VAL A 15 -10.75 13.03 13.27
CA VAL A 15 -9.49 13.77 13.03
C VAL A 15 -9.72 14.88 12.00
N LEU A 16 -10.51 14.59 10.97
CA LEU A 16 -10.75 15.54 9.90
C LEU A 16 -12.04 16.31 10.15
N VAL A 17 -11.90 17.57 10.59
CA VAL A 17 -13.01 18.46 10.93
C VAL A 17 -12.81 19.83 10.29
N SER A 18 -13.91 20.56 10.10
CA SER A 18 -13.96 21.91 9.54
C SER A 18 -14.58 22.94 10.49
N THR A 19 -14.72 22.60 11.77
CA THR A 19 -15.34 23.44 12.80
C THR A 19 -14.35 23.83 13.89
N TRP A 20 -14.61 24.97 14.54
CA TRP A 20 -13.87 25.42 15.72
C TRP A 20 -14.08 24.46 16.91
N ASP A 21 -15.31 23.97 17.08
CA ASP A 21 -15.69 23.06 18.17
C ASP A 21 -15.16 21.63 17.99
N ARG A 22 -14.43 21.36 16.90
CA ARG A 22 -13.85 20.05 16.57
C ARG A 22 -14.88 18.92 16.43
N VAL A 23 -16.11 19.29 16.05
CA VAL A 23 -17.20 18.36 15.66
C VAL A 23 -17.24 18.29 14.12
N PRO A 24 -17.22 17.10 13.49
CA PRO A 24 -17.29 17.02 12.04
C PRO A 24 -18.66 17.47 11.52
N ILE A 25 -18.67 18.14 10.37
CA ILE A 25 -19.88 18.26 9.55
C ILE A 25 -20.01 17.07 8.60
N ASP A 26 -21.18 16.86 8.02
CA ASP A 26 -21.45 15.69 7.18
C ASP A 26 -20.56 15.70 5.92
N GLU A 27 -20.26 16.89 5.40
CA GLU A 27 -19.34 17.08 4.28
C GLU A 27 -17.89 16.72 4.63
N ASP A 28 -17.45 16.82 5.90
CA ASP A 28 -16.12 16.35 6.30
C ASP A 28 -16.01 14.84 6.15
N LEU A 29 -17.07 14.13 6.57
CA LEU A 29 -17.16 12.67 6.47
C LEU A 29 -17.30 12.25 5.01
N PHE A 30 -18.18 12.92 4.25
CA PHE A 30 -18.38 12.64 2.83
C PHE A 30 -17.09 12.80 2.02
N ARG A 31 -16.34 13.90 2.24
CA ARG A 31 -15.02 14.11 1.61
C ARG A 31 -14.05 12.99 1.98
N THR A 32 -14.02 12.60 3.26
CA THR A 32 -13.12 11.56 3.77
C THR A 32 -13.45 10.18 3.16
N VAL A 33 -14.73 9.81 3.06
CA VAL A 33 -15.16 8.56 2.43
C VAL A 33 -14.85 8.57 0.93
N SER A 34 -15.17 9.68 0.26
CA SER A 34 -15.02 9.82 -1.19
C SER A 34 -13.57 9.77 -1.65
N ARG A 35 -12.67 10.45 -0.94
CA ARG A 35 -11.25 10.55 -1.31
C ARG A 35 -10.40 9.45 -0.65
N GLY A 36 -10.86 8.92 0.48
CA GLY A 36 -10.00 8.20 1.41
C GLY A 36 -9.05 9.16 2.14
N MET A 37 -8.04 8.57 2.79
CA MET A 37 -6.99 9.33 3.47
C MET A 37 -5.62 8.85 3.00
N PRO A 38 -5.08 9.47 1.93
CA PRO A 38 -3.73 9.22 1.44
C PRO A 38 -2.68 9.13 2.55
N GLY A 39 -1.87 8.09 2.44
CA GLY A 39 -0.91 7.71 3.45
C GLY A 39 -1.49 7.09 4.72
N SER A 40 -2.75 6.65 4.73
CA SER A 40 -3.24 5.70 5.72
C SER A 40 -3.75 4.46 5.01
N ALA A 41 -4.19 3.45 5.74
CA ALA A 41 -4.85 2.30 5.16
C ALA A 41 -6.31 2.56 4.71
N MET A 42 -6.79 3.82 4.75
CA MET A 42 -8.16 4.19 4.38
C MET A 42 -8.25 4.53 2.87
N PRO A 43 -8.78 3.63 2.04
CA PRO A 43 -8.88 3.81 0.58
C PRO A 43 -9.95 4.85 0.21
N SER A 44 -9.94 5.22 -1.07
CA SER A 44 -11.04 5.94 -1.71
C SER A 44 -12.23 5.00 -1.94
N TRP A 45 -13.45 5.48 -1.60
CA TRP A 45 -14.71 4.83 -1.95
C TRP A 45 -15.42 5.54 -3.12
N GLY A 46 -14.70 6.32 -3.91
CA GLY A 46 -15.26 7.06 -5.06
C GLY A 46 -15.83 6.19 -6.19
N HIS A 47 -15.65 4.86 -6.12
CA HIS A 47 -16.31 3.90 -7.02
C HIS A 47 -17.78 3.67 -6.67
N LEU A 48 -18.20 3.99 -5.45
CA LEU A 48 -19.60 3.97 -5.03
C LEU A 48 -20.31 5.24 -5.50
N SER A 49 -21.62 5.12 -5.73
CA SER A 49 -22.47 6.26 -6.05
C SER A 49 -22.43 7.32 -4.94
N GLU A 50 -22.81 8.55 -5.28
CA GLU A 50 -22.93 9.62 -4.29
C GLU A 50 -23.97 9.28 -3.20
N GLU A 51 -25.10 8.69 -3.58
CA GLU A 51 -26.16 8.25 -2.66
C GLU A 51 -25.63 7.23 -1.64
N GLU A 52 -24.92 6.20 -2.10
CA GLU A 52 -24.31 5.19 -1.22
C GLU A 52 -23.29 5.83 -0.26
N ARG A 53 -22.48 6.77 -0.75
CA ARG A 53 -21.49 7.47 0.09
C ARG A 53 -22.17 8.34 1.16
N TRP A 54 -23.28 9.01 0.84
CA TRP A 54 -24.09 9.71 1.85
C TRP A 54 -24.74 8.75 2.84
N GLY A 55 -25.25 7.60 2.36
CA GLY A 55 -25.75 6.52 3.22
C GLY A 55 -24.69 6.04 4.21
N LEU A 56 -23.45 5.84 3.77
CA LEU A 56 -22.32 5.50 4.63
C LEU A 56 -22.02 6.59 5.68
N VAL A 57 -22.11 7.87 5.32
CA VAL A 57 -21.93 8.98 6.27
C VAL A 57 -22.95 8.90 7.41
N HIS A 58 -24.24 8.74 7.08
CA HIS A 58 -25.29 8.62 8.10
C HIS A 58 -25.15 7.35 8.94
N TYR A 59 -24.80 6.23 8.30
CA TYR A 59 -24.56 4.96 8.99
C TYR A 59 -23.39 5.05 9.98
N VAL A 60 -22.25 5.64 9.58
CA VAL A 60 -21.10 5.83 10.47
C VAL A 60 -21.43 6.75 11.64
N LYS A 61 -22.18 7.83 11.40
CA LYS A 61 -22.63 8.73 12.47
C LYS A 61 -23.55 8.04 13.49
N SER A 62 -24.32 7.03 13.06
CA SER A 62 -25.24 6.31 13.94
C SER A 62 -24.53 5.52 15.06
N PHE A 63 -23.22 5.28 14.93
CA PHE A 63 -22.43 4.62 15.96
C PHE A 63 -22.05 5.51 17.13
N ALA A 64 -22.09 6.83 16.98
CA ALA A 64 -21.66 7.75 18.02
C ALA A 64 -22.59 7.68 19.24
N GLU A 65 -22.03 7.46 20.43
CA GLU A 65 -22.81 7.41 21.69
C GLU A 65 -23.45 8.76 22.03
N LYS A 66 -22.86 9.86 21.54
CA LYS A 66 -23.32 11.23 21.75
C LYS A 66 -23.66 11.87 20.42
N PRO A 67 -24.76 12.66 20.35
CA PRO A 67 -25.08 13.42 19.16
C PRO A 67 -23.95 14.37 18.75
N LEU A 68 -23.61 14.34 17.46
CA LEU A 68 -22.67 15.29 16.86
C LEU A 68 -23.42 16.59 16.53
N VAL A 69 -23.38 17.55 17.45
CA VAL A 69 -24.07 18.84 17.31
C VAL A 69 -23.06 19.93 16.95
N VAL A 70 -23.30 20.60 15.84
CA VAL A 70 -22.46 21.70 15.34
C VAL A 70 -23.09 23.03 15.76
N GLN A 71 -22.30 23.90 16.39
CA GLN A 71 -22.79 25.22 16.80
C GLN A 71 -23.01 26.14 15.60
N PRO A 72 -23.83 27.20 15.74
CA PRO A 72 -23.90 28.27 14.74
C PRO A 72 -22.53 28.88 14.47
N ALA A 73 -22.25 29.15 13.18
CA ALA A 73 -20.97 29.68 12.76
C ALA A 73 -20.79 31.13 13.23
N ALA A 74 -19.74 31.38 14.02
CA ALA A 74 -19.27 32.69 14.42
C ALA A 74 -17.75 32.77 14.28
N ASP A 75 -17.26 33.83 13.65
CA ASP A 75 -15.83 34.05 13.46
C ASP A 75 -15.20 34.61 14.76
N PRO A 76 -13.90 34.33 15.00
CA PRO A 76 -13.20 34.90 16.14
C PRO A 76 -13.17 36.43 16.08
N LYS A 77 -13.28 37.12 17.22
CA LYS A 77 -13.33 38.60 17.28
C LYS A 77 -11.96 39.26 17.40
N GLY A 78 -10.91 38.47 17.60
CA GLY A 78 -9.53 38.94 17.74
C GLY A 78 -8.52 37.80 17.66
N GLU A 79 -7.23 38.15 17.59
CA GLU A 79 -6.13 37.18 17.59
C GLU A 79 -6.12 36.39 18.92
N GLY A 80 -6.08 35.05 18.81
CA GLY A 80 -6.12 34.15 19.97
C GLY A 80 -7.53 33.92 20.54
N GLU A 81 -8.57 34.53 19.97
CA GLU A 81 -9.95 34.13 20.23
C GLU A 81 -10.36 32.96 19.34
N VAL A 82 -11.27 32.12 19.83
CA VAL A 82 -11.80 30.97 19.09
C VAL A 82 -13.23 31.29 18.62
N GLY A 83 -13.51 31.02 17.36
CA GLY A 83 -14.87 31.07 16.81
C GLY A 83 -15.75 29.91 17.28
N THR A 84 -16.97 29.81 16.76
CA THR A 84 -17.87 28.66 16.97
C THR A 84 -18.37 28.13 15.64
N GLY A 85 -18.76 26.86 15.59
CA GLY A 85 -19.32 26.24 14.39
C GLY A 85 -18.33 26.10 13.24
N VAL A 86 -18.84 26.12 12.01
CA VAL A 86 -18.05 25.94 10.78
C VAL A 86 -17.08 27.11 10.59
N ILE A 87 -15.81 26.78 10.36
CA ILE A 87 -14.77 27.75 10.03
C ILE A 87 -15.05 28.31 8.64
N ARG A 88 -15.39 29.61 8.60
CA ARG A 88 -15.51 30.37 7.36
C ARG A 88 -14.10 30.70 6.86
N VAL A 89 -13.89 30.48 5.58
CA VAL A 89 -12.60 30.73 4.93
C VAL A 89 -12.70 32.08 4.22
N PRO A 90 -11.94 33.11 4.64
CA PRO A 90 -11.94 34.41 3.98
C PRO A 90 -11.32 34.30 2.58
N PRO A 91 -11.49 35.31 1.71
CA PRO A 91 -10.83 35.35 0.40
C PRO A 91 -9.32 35.16 0.50
N GLU A 92 -8.74 34.48 -0.49
CA GLU A 92 -7.30 34.18 -0.55
C GLU A 92 -6.49 35.47 -0.84
N PRO A 93 -5.57 35.88 0.06
CA PRO A 93 -4.71 37.05 -0.13
C PRO A 93 -3.54 36.75 -1.10
N PRO A 94 -2.87 37.78 -1.64
CA PRO A 94 -1.67 37.57 -2.45
C PRO A 94 -0.49 37.06 -1.60
N PHE A 95 0.24 36.06 -2.10
CA PHE A 95 1.43 35.51 -1.42
C PHE A 95 2.73 36.21 -1.87
N THR A 96 2.94 37.45 -1.39
CA THR A 96 4.14 38.26 -1.70
C THR A 96 5.40 37.74 -0.97
N PRO A 97 6.61 38.19 -1.35
CA PRO A 97 7.83 37.85 -0.60
C PRO A 97 7.77 38.20 0.89
N GLU A 98 7.14 39.31 1.25
CA GLU A 98 6.95 39.75 2.64
C GLU A 98 5.97 38.82 3.37
N ALA A 99 4.87 38.44 2.72
CA ALA A 99 3.92 37.45 3.25
C ALA A 99 4.60 36.09 3.48
N ARG A 100 5.48 35.67 2.55
CA ARG A 100 6.28 34.46 2.69
C ARG A 100 7.27 34.54 3.85
N ALA A 101 7.96 35.67 4.03
CA ALA A 101 8.87 35.87 5.16
C ALA A 101 8.12 35.77 6.50
N ARG A 102 6.98 36.45 6.64
CA ARG A 102 6.12 36.35 7.83
C ARG A 102 5.62 34.93 8.07
N ALA A 103 5.20 34.21 7.02
CA ALA A 103 4.77 32.81 7.15
C ALA A 103 5.89 31.89 7.64
N LEU A 104 7.13 32.12 7.17
CA LEU A 104 8.29 31.34 7.62
C LEU A 104 8.60 31.56 9.10
N GLU A 105 8.52 32.81 9.58
CA GLU A 105 8.69 33.13 11.01
C GLU A 105 7.61 32.44 11.85
N ARG A 106 6.35 32.63 11.49
CA ARG A 106 5.21 32.00 12.19
C ARG A 106 5.28 30.47 12.15
N TYR A 107 5.72 29.88 11.05
CA TYR A 107 5.93 28.43 10.93
C TYR A 107 7.08 27.95 11.82
N ALA A 108 8.18 28.69 11.89
CA ALA A 108 9.32 28.36 12.74
C ALA A 108 8.91 28.33 14.22
N ASP A 109 8.09 29.29 14.65
CA ASP A 109 7.65 29.43 16.03
C ASP A 109 6.61 28.38 16.44
N ALA A 110 5.64 28.09 15.58
CA ALA A 110 4.47 27.29 15.96
C ALA A 110 4.42 25.86 15.38
N CYS A 111 5.21 25.55 14.35
CA CYS A 111 5.06 24.30 13.58
C CYS A 111 6.34 23.48 13.48
N ALA A 112 7.50 24.13 13.40
CA ALA A 112 8.76 23.47 13.06
C ALA A 112 9.27 22.49 14.13
N SER A 113 8.86 22.62 15.40
CA SER A 113 9.25 21.68 16.46
C SER A 113 8.76 20.24 16.19
N CYS A 114 7.61 20.11 15.53
CA CYS A 114 7.02 18.83 15.14
C CYS A 114 7.27 18.50 13.66
N HIS A 115 7.01 19.46 12.77
CA HIS A 115 7.05 19.24 11.32
C HIS A 115 8.45 19.39 10.71
N GLY A 116 9.44 19.87 11.47
CA GLY A 116 10.75 20.24 10.98
C GLY A 116 10.75 21.54 10.18
N LYS A 117 11.93 22.13 9.96
CA LYS A 117 12.07 23.43 9.28
C LYS A 117 11.59 23.42 7.82
N THR A 118 11.54 22.25 7.19
CA THR A 118 11.21 22.06 5.77
C THR A 118 9.96 21.20 5.56
N GLY A 119 9.19 20.93 6.62
CA GLY A 119 7.93 20.18 6.52
C GLY A 119 8.08 18.68 6.28
N ARG A 120 9.27 18.12 6.48
CA ARG A 120 9.55 16.68 6.28
C ARG A 120 9.03 15.78 7.42
N GLY A 121 8.55 16.38 8.51
CA GLY A 121 8.12 15.64 9.70
C GLY A 121 9.29 15.08 10.52
N ASP A 122 10.45 15.74 10.43
CA ASP A 122 11.71 15.43 11.10
C ASP A 122 11.99 16.38 12.28
N GLY A 123 10.93 16.93 12.90
CA GLY A 123 11.01 17.70 14.13
C GLY A 123 11.55 16.88 15.31
N THR A 124 12.10 17.57 16.32
CA THR A 124 12.77 16.93 17.47
C THR A 124 11.80 16.37 18.50
N ASP A 125 10.55 16.85 18.50
CA ASP A 125 9.61 16.53 19.57
C ASP A 125 8.98 15.14 19.35
N GLN A 126 9.06 14.28 20.37
CA GLN A 126 8.35 13.00 20.36
C GLN A 126 6.85 13.22 20.50
N GLN A 127 6.08 12.77 19.50
CA GLN A 127 4.64 12.96 19.45
C GLN A 127 3.89 11.67 19.77
N LYS A 128 2.83 11.78 20.57
CA LYS A 128 1.92 10.67 20.89
C LYS A 128 0.47 11.08 20.66
N ASP A 129 -0.34 10.20 20.08
CA ASP A 129 -1.78 10.45 19.96
C ASP A 129 -2.50 10.41 21.32
N ASP A 130 -3.80 10.69 21.33
CA ASP A 130 -4.61 10.68 22.55
C ASP A 130 -4.75 9.30 23.21
N LYS A 131 -4.30 8.24 22.53
CA LYS A 131 -4.23 6.85 23.02
C LYS A 131 -2.82 6.45 23.44
N GLY A 132 -1.86 7.39 23.40
CA GLY A 132 -0.47 7.17 23.78
C GLY A 132 0.39 6.47 22.72
N TYR A 133 -0.13 6.25 21.50
CA TYR A 133 0.66 5.65 20.43
C TYR A 133 1.62 6.68 19.80
N PRO A 134 2.89 6.31 19.56
CA PRO A 134 3.82 7.17 18.82
C PRO A 134 3.25 7.56 17.46
N THR A 135 3.23 8.84 17.17
CA THR A 135 2.82 9.39 15.88
C THR A 135 3.87 10.36 15.40
N ARG A 136 3.86 10.68 14.10
CA ARG A 136 4.71 11.72 13.53
C ARG A 136 3.94 12.48 12.44
N PRO A 137 4.26 13.76 12.23
CA PRO A 137 3.75 14.47 11.06
C PRO A 137 4.09 13.76 9.76
N ARG A 138 3.31 14.04 8.71
CA ARG A 138 3.61 13.54 7.37
C ARG A 138 4.74 14.37 6.77
N ASP A 139 5.52 13.74 5.90
CA ASP A 139 6.43 14.47 5.02
C ASP A 139 5.59 15.20 3.96
N LEU A 140 5.43 16.51 4.14
CA LEU A 140 4.63 17.38 3.27
C LEU A 140 5.34 17.67 1.95
N THR A 141 6.66 17.42 1.88
CA THR A 141 7.45 17.55 0.65
C THR A 141 7.14 16.44 -0.35
N LEU A 142 6.60 15.32 0.13
CA LEU A 142 6.09 14.22 -0.72
C LEU A 142 4.66 14.46 -1.23
N GLY A 143 4.02 15.58 -0.86
CA GLY A 143 2.63 15.85 -1.22
C GLY A 143 1.60 15.00 -0.45
N VAL A 144 2.02 14.30 0.61
CA VAL A 144 1.13 13.44 1.42
C VAL A 144 0.50 14.24 2.56
N TYR A 145 -0.78 14.58 2.37
CA TYR A 145 -1.60 15.19 3.41
C TYR A 145 -2.54 14.13 3.99
N LYS A 146 -2.67 14.09 5.33
CA LYS A 146 -3.61 13.18 6.00
C LYS A 146 -5.08 13.49 5.66
N GLY A 147 -5.38 14.76 5.34
CA GLY A 147 -6.63 15.21 4.74
C GLY A 147 -6.46 15.58 3.27
N SER A 148 -7.35 16.41 2.75
CA SER A 148 -7.20 16.97 1.40
C SER A 148 -6.12 18.06 1.37
N PRO A 149 -5.27 18.12 0.32
CA PRO A 149 -4.30 19.18 0.11
C PRO A 149 -4.91 20.45 -0.50
N GLU A 150 -6.23 20.47 -0.75
CA GLU A 150 -6.93 21.65 -1.25
C GLU A 150 -6.75 22.85 -0.30
N PRO A 151 -6.49 24.07 -0.80
CA PRO A 151 -6.12 25.21 0.04
C PRO A 151 -7.09 25.47 1.19
N VAL A 152 -8.40 25.45 0.90
CA VAL A 152 -9.48 25.62 1.89
C VAL A 152 -9.46 24.54 2.98
N GLN A 153 -9.05 23.31 2.64
CA GLN A 153 -8.98 22.20 3.58
C GLN A 153 -7.72 22.27 4.44
N VAL A 154 -6.60 22.72 3.87
CA VAL A 154 -5.37 23.01 4.62
C VAL A 154 -5.58 24.20 5.57
N TYR A 155 -6.29 25.24 5.13
CA TYR A 155 -6.67 26.39 5.95
C TYR A 155 -7.43 25.95 7.21
N ARG A 156 -8.52 25.18 6.99
CA ARG A 156 -9.32 24.62 8.09
C ARG A 156 -8.53 23.67 8.99
N ARG A 157 -7.56 22.94 8.42
CA ARG A 157 -6.70 22.03 9.19
C ARG A 157 -5.79 22.78 10.15
N ILE A 158 -5.18 23.87 9.71
CA ILE A 158 -4.31 24.71 10.54
C ILE A 158 -5.13 25.29 11.69
N LEU A 159 -6.31 25.84 11.38
CA LEU A 159 -7.15 26.47 12.39
C LEU A 159 -7.78 25.45 13.36
N ALA A 160 -8.44 24.41 12.88
CA ALA A 160 -9.11 23.44 13.77
C ALA A 160 -8.12 22.53 14.52
N GLY A 161 -6.88 22.41 14.01
CA GLY A 161 -5.94 21.37 14.38
C GLY A 161 -6.40 19.99 13.91
N MET A 162 -5.89 18.93 14.54
CA MET A 162 -6.33 17.55 14.29
C MET A 162 -6.72 16.87 15.60
N PRO A 163 -8.02 16.79 15.92
CA PRO A 163 -8.49 16.18 17.17
C PRO A 163 -8.00 14.74 17.32
N GLY A 164 -7.59 14.39 18.54
CA GLY A 164 -6.99 13.09 18.86
C GLY A 164 -5.55 12.92 18.39
N THR A 165 -4.90 13.98 17.91
CA THR A 165 -3.46 14.01 17.60
C THR A 165 -2.79 15.21 18.26
N PRO A 166 -1.46 15.27 18.30
CA PRO A 166 -0.75 16.43 18.85
C PRO A 166 -0.83 17.72 18.05
N MET A 167 -1.31 17.69 16.80
CA MET A 167 -1.44 18.90 15.99
C MET A 167 -2.52 19.80 16.59
N PRO A 168 -2.16 20.93 17.22
CA PRO A 168 -3.09 21.76 17.97
C PRO A 168 -3.91 22.63 17.03
N MET A 169 -4.90 23.31 17.61
CA MET A 169 -5.58 24.43 16.94
C MET A 169 -4.62 25.62 16.91
N SER A 170 -4.55 26.31 15.78
CA SER A 170 -3.84 27.58 15.62
C SER A 170 -4.85 28.71 15.52
N ASP A 171 -5.56 28.99 16.61
CA ASP A 171 -6.57 30.06 16.73
C ASP A 171 -6.02 31.45 16.40
N TRP A 172 -4.76 31.71 16.75
CA TRP A 172 -4.03 32.94 16.41
C TRP A 172 -3.84 33.16 14.90
N ALA A 173 -3.91 32.11 14.07
CA ALA A 173 -3.58 32.23 12.64
C ALA A 173 -4.77 32.66 11.77
N TYR A 174 -5.96 32.93 12.33
CA TYR A 174 -7.14 33.26 11.53
C TYR A 174 -6.91 34.47 10.59
N GLY A 175 -7.56 34.47 9.43
CA GLY A 175 -7.36 35.50 8.40
C GLY A 175 -6.19 35.20 7.46
N GLU A 176 -5.37 36.22 7.20
CA GLU A 176 -4.25 36.16 6.25
C GLU A 176 -3.12 35.23 6.69
N ASP A 177 -2.84 35.15 8.00
CA ASP A 177 -1.73 34.34 8.51
C ASP A 177 -1.90 32.85 8.17
N ALA A 178 -3.10 32.29 8.35
CA ALA A 178 -3.40 30.92 7.96
C ALA A 178 -3.30 30.72 6.44
N TRP A 179 -3.73 31.69 5.62
CA TRP A 179 -3.55 31.62 4.17
C TRP A 179 -2.08 31.63 3.76
N HIS A 180 -1.26 32.50 4.33
CA HIS A 180 0.17 32.52 4.05
C HIS A 180 0.86 31.23 4.49
N LEU A 181 0.45 30.62 5.62
CA LEU A 181 0.89 29.29 6.03
C LEU A 181 0.44 28.20 5.04
N VAL A 182 -0.80 28.27 4.52
CA VAL A 182 -1.30 27.35 3.48
C VAL A 182 -0.40 27.43 2.23
N HIS A 183 -0.10 28.63 1.75
CA HIS A 183 0.78 28.82 0.60
C HIS A 183 2.20 28.30 0.87
N LEU A 184 2.77 28.60 2.03
CA LEU A 184 4.09 28.12 2.42
C LEU A 184 4.15 26.59 2.43
N VAL A 185 3.21 25.94 3.12
CA VAL A 185 3.17 24.48 3.25
C VAL A 185 2.93 23.80 1.90
N ARG A 186 2.01 24.33 1.08
CA ARG A 186 1.76 23.80 -0.26
C ARG A 186 2.94 24.02 -1.21
N SER A 187 3.79 25.03 -0.97
CA SER A 187 4.99 25.28 -1.80
C SER A 187 6.06 24.20 -1.69
N TRP A 188 6.00 23.32 -0.68
CA TRP A 188 6.98 22.23 -0.52
C TRP A 188 6.71 21.00 -1.39
N SER A 189 5.54 20.93 -2.02
CA SER A 189 5.22 19.88 -3.00
C SER A 189 4.60 20.47 -4.27
N SER A 190 4.81 19.81 -5.40
CA SER A 190 4.13 20.13 -6.65
C SER A 190 2.72 19.54 -6.69
N ASP A 191 1.89 19.98 -7.65
CA ASP A 191 0.58 19.39 -7.87
C ASP A 191 0.68 17.93 -8.33
N GLU A 192 1.71 17.59 -9.13
CA GLU A 192 1.99 16.22 -9.54
C GLU A 192 2.31 15.33 -8.33
N GLN A 193 3.16 15.80 -7.39
CA GLN A 193 3.45 15.07 -6.15
C GLN A 193 2.17 14.79 -5.35
N ARG A 194 1.28 15.79 -5.22
CA ARG A 194 0.00 15.62 -4.52
C ARG A 194 -0.97 14.69 -5.25
N ALA A 195 -0.97 14.70 -6.57
CA ALA A 195 -1.82 13.81 -7.37
C ALA A 195 -1.37 12.34 -7.26
N ARG A 196 -0.06 12.09 -7.16
CA ARG A 196 0.55 10.75 -7.05
C ARG A 196 0.16 9.95 -5.80
N VAL A 197 -0.33 10.62 -4.76
CA VAL A 197 -0.68 9.95 -3.50
C VAL A 197 -2.17 9.61 -3.42
N GLU A 198 -2.96 10.06 -4.40
CA GLU A 198 -4.40 9.82 -4.44
C GLU A 198 -4.71 8.45 -5.06
N MET A 199 -5.46 7.63 -4.33
CA MET A 199 -5.93 6.36 -4.85
C MET A 199 -7.01 6.60 -5.90
N ARG A 200 -6.67 6.31 -7.16
CA ARG A 200 -7.57 6.42 -8.31
C ARG A 200 -7.76 5.06 -8.97
N LYS A 201 -8.89 4.95 -9.66
CA LYS A 201 -9.18 3.81 -10.52
C LYS A 201 -8.59 4.07 -11.91
N PHE A 202 -7.85 3.12 -12.43
CA PHE A 202 -7.18 3.13 -13.72
C PHE A 202 -7.61 1.89 -14.52
N THR A 203 -7.51 1.99 -15.84
CA THR A 203 -7.72 0.87 -16.75
C THR A 203 -6.38 0.43 -17.33
N ILE A 204 -6.02 -0.82 -17.11
CA ILE A 204 -4.87 -1.50 -17.67
C ILE A 204 -5.36 -2.27 -18.89
N VAL A 205 -4.79 -1.98 -20.05
CA VAL A 205 -5.15 -2.64 -21.31
C VAL A 205 -4.15 -3.76 -21.57
N ALA A 206 -4.61 -5.01 -21.53
CA ALA A 206 -3.82 -6.14 -22.02
C ALA A 206 -3.83 -6.11 -23.54
N ARG A 207 -2.72 -5.65 -24.14
CA ARG A 207 -2.56 -5.52 -25.59
C ARG A 207 -2.47 -6.88 -26.27
N ARG A 208 -3.16 -7.10 -27.39
CA ARG A 208 -3.00 -8.32 -28.19
C ARG A 208 -1.66 -8.31 -28.94
N VAL A 209 -0.91 -9.39 -28.84
CA VAL A 209 0.40 -9.62 -29.50
C VAL A 209 0.45 -11.00 -30.13
N ASP A 210 1.40 -11.25 -31.03
CA ASP A 210 1.53 -12.56 -31.70
C ASP A 210 2.00 -13.67 -30.74
N ARG A 211 2.86 -13.31 -29.78
CA ARG A 211 3.40 -14.21 -28.76
C ARG A 211 3.69 -13.43 -27.48
N VAL A 212 3.25 -13.97 -26.35
CA VAL A 212 3.59 -13.40 -25.04
C VAL A 212 5.11 -13.49 -24.77
N PRO A 213 5.71 -12.47 -24.15
CA PRO A 213 7.14 -12.45 -23.83
C PRO A 213 7.53 -13.54 -22.83
N ASP A 214 8.79 -13.96 -22.82
CA ASP A 214 9.36 -14.91 -21.85
C ASP A 214 10.37 -14.27 -20.89
N HIS A 215 10.63 -12.97 -21.06
CA HIS A 215 11.53 -12.19 -20.22
C HIS A 215 10.95 -10.81 -19.87
N PRO A 216 11.20 -10.27 -18.66
CA PRO A 216 10.84 -8.90 -18.30
C PRO A 216 11.42 -7.82 -19.25
N ASP A 217 12.51 -8.13 -19.94
CA ASP A 217 13.25 -7.18 -20.80
C ASP A 217 12.93 -7.33 -22.29
N ALA A 218 11.95 -8.16 -22.61
CA ALA A 218 11.54 -8.40 -23.99
C ALA A 218 11.05 -7.10 -24.66
N GLY A 219 11.45 -6.88 -25.91
CA GLY A 219 11.04 -5.71 -26.69
C GLY A 219 9.52 -5.60 -26.89
N THR A 220 8.78 -6.72 -26.83
CA THR A 220 7.32 -6.79 -26.96
C THR A 220 6.59 -5.89 -25.95
N TRP A 221 7.17 -5.65 -24.76
CA TRP A 221 6.57 -4.78 -23.75
C TRP A 221 6.35 -3.35 -24.26
N ARG A 222 7.13 -2.89 -25.24
CA ARG A 222 6.99 -1.56 -25.87
C ARG A 222 5.65 -1.37 -26.59
N LEU A 223 4.96 -2.47 -26.93
CA LEU A 223 3.64 -2.43 -27.57
C LEU A 223 2.49 -2.17 -26.60
N ALA A 224 2.72 -2.35 -25.29
CA ALA A 224 1.72 -2.12 -24.25
C ALA A 224 1.96 -0.77 -23.58
N GLU A 225 0.88 -0.04 -23.28
CA GLU A 225 0.95 1.21 -22.55
C GLU A 225 1.29 0.96 -21.06
N PRO A 226 2.28 1.67 -20.49
CA PRO A 226 2.54 1.60 -19.05
C PRO A 226 1.46 2.35 -18.27
N VAL A 227 0.92 1.71 -17.24
CA VAL A 227 0.01 2.35 -16.29
C VAL A 227 0.69 2.45 -14.93
N ASN A 228 0.92 3.67 -14.45
CA ASN A 228 1.50 3.92 -13.13
C ASN A 228 0.39 3.90 -12.08
N LEU A 229 0.43 2.91 -11.19
CA LEU A 229 -0.55 2.74 -10.13
C LEU A 229 0.03 3.22 -8.81
N HIS A 230 -0.73 4.07 -8.11
CA HIS A 230 -0.36 4.55 -6.79
C HIS A 230 -0.61 3.47 -5.74
N LEU A 231 0.34 3.31 -4.82
CA LEU A 231 0.29 2.33 -3.74
C LEU A 231 0.01 2.99 -2.40
N MET A 232 -0.90 2.36 -1.66
CA MET A 232 -1.28 2.76 -0.30
C MET A 232 -0.61 1.83 0.72
N PRO A 233 0.20 2.33 1.65
CA PRO A 233 0.77 1.50 2.70
C PRO A 233 -0.29 1.11 3.73
N LEU A 234 -0.42 -0.19 4.01
CA LEU A 234 -1.26 -0.67 5.11
C LEU A 234 -0.63 -0.39 6.48
N TRP A 235 0.69 -0.19 6.49
CA TRP A 235 1.49 0.27 7.62
C TRP A 235 2.23 1.55 7.27
N TRP A 236 1.80 2.66 7.84
CA TRP A 236 2.41 3.95 7.56
C TRP A 236 3.84 4.03 8.10
N ARG A 237 4.79 4.24 7.19
CA ARG A 237 6.21 4.52 7.43
C ARG A 237 6.81 5.26 6.24
N ALA A 238 8.05 5.73 6.36
CA ALA A 238 8.68 6.60 5.36
C ALA A 238 9.16 5.77 4.15
N GLU A 239 9.95 4.74 4.43
CA GLU A 239 10.42 3.78 3.43
C GLU A 239 9.27 2.86 3.01
N ARG A 240 8.74 3.05 1.82
CA ARG A 240 7.67 2.19 1.28
C ARG A 240 7.68 2.25 -0.25
N PRO A 241 7.23 1.19 -0.92
CA PRO A 241 6.83 1.28 -2.32
C PRO A 241 5.66 2.29 -2.43
N GLU A 242 5.82 3.29 -3.30
CA GLU A 242 4.81 4.34 -3.53
C GLU A 242 4.05 4.13 -4.84
N GLU A 243 4.66 3.52 -5.84
CA GLU A 243 4.07 3.28 -7.15
C GLU A 243 4.51 1.91 -7.69
N VAL A 244 3.68 1.33 -8.55
CA VAL A 244 4.04 0.21 -9.41
C VAL A 244 3.56 0.50 -10.82
N THR A 245 4.45 0.39 -11.80
CA THR A 245 4.10 0.47 -13.21
C THR A 245 3.69 -0.90 -13.70
N VAL A 246 2.54 -0.99 -14.36
CA VAL A 246 2.00 -2.23 -14.93
C VAL A 246 1.90 -2.13 -16.44
N ARG A 247 2.34 -3.17 -17.14
CA ARG A 247 2.04 -3.43 -18.55
C ARG A 247 1.39 -4.80 -18.69
N ALA A 248 0.48 -4.96 -19.64
CA ALA A 248 -0.20 -6.21 -19.88
C ALA A 248 -0.23 -6.54 -21.38
N VAL A 249 0.04 -7.79 -21.74
CA VAL A 249 -0.08 -8.30 -23.12
C VAL A 249 -0.66 -9.70 -23.13
N HIS A 250 -1.37 -10.08 -24.19
CA HIS A 250 -1.88 -11.44 -24.38
C HIS A 250 -1.79 -11.87 -25.85
N ASP A 251 -1.74 -13.18 -26.11
CA ASP A 251 -1.77 -13.74 -27.47
C ASP A 251 -3.10 -14.45 -27.81
N GLY A 252 -4.10 -14.29 -26.93
CA GLY A 252 -5.39 -14.98 -27.02
C GLY A 252 -5.39 -16.38 -26.40
N LYS A 253 -4.24 -16.88 -25.93
CA LYS A 253 -4.12 -18.13 -25.18
C LYS A 253 -3.51 -17.92 -23.80
N GLU A 254 -2.56 -17.01 -23.67
CA GLU A 254 -1.87 -16.64 -22.43
C GLU A 254 -1.93 -15.13 -22.19
N LEU A 255 -1.92 -14.74 -20.91
CA LEU A 255 -1.70 -13.39 -20.43
C LEU A 255 -0.28 -13.28 -19.85
N ALA A 256 0.38 -12.16 -20.12
CA ALA A 256 1.58 -11.74 -19.41
C ALA A 256 1.38 -10.35 -18.79
N LEU A 257 1.81 -10.20 -17.54
CA LEU A 257 1.84 -8.93 -16.81
C LEU A 257 3.27 -8.60 -16.45
N LEU A 258 3.71 -7.37 -16.73
CA LEU A 258 5.00 -6.83 -16.27
C LEU A 258 4.74 -5.78 -15.20
N LEU A 259 5.33 -5.98 -14.03
CA LEU A 259 5.28 -5.06 -12.90
C LEU A 259 6.67 -4.50 -12.65
N VAL A 260 6.78 -3.19 -12.52
CA VAL A 260 8.04 -2.48 -12.30
C VAL A 260 7.88 -1.54 -11.11
N TRP A 261 8.78 -1.64 -10.14
CA TRP A 261 8.84 -0.71 -9.01
C TRP A 261 10.29 -0.45 -8.60
N SER A 262 10.52 0.72 -8.04
CA SER A 262 11.82 1.09 -7.47
C SER A 262 12.00 0.45 -6.10
N ASP A 263 13.18 -0.12 -5.89
CA ASP A 263 13.61 -0.62 -4.59
C ASP A 263 15.13 -0.40 -4.49
N ALA A 264 15.59 0.20 -3.41
CA ALA A 264 17.01 0.49 -3.22
C ALA A 264 17.80 -0.77 -2.81
N THR A 265 17.10 -1.83 -2.42
CA THR A 265 17.70 -3.08 -1.95
C THR A 265 17.28 -4.26 -2.82
N HIS A 266 18.12 -5.29 -2.81
CA HIS A 266 17.88 -6.56 -3.49
C HIS A 266 17.68 -7.67 -2.46
N ASP A 267 16.56 -7.67 -1.76
CA ASP A 267 16.31 -8.56 -0.64
C ASP A 267 15.76 -9.89 -1.15
N HIS A 268 16.67 -10.79 -1.55
CA HIS A 268 16.37 -12.07 -2.22
C HIS A 268 16.67 -13.30 -1.34
N THR A 269 16.75 -13.12 -0.02
CA THR A 269 16.97 -14.22 0.93
C THR A 269 15.87 -14.23 1.99
N ALA A 270 15.57 -15.42 2.51
CA ALA A 270 14.68 -15.61 3.67
C ALA A 270 15.29 -16.60 4.68
N MET A 271 16.62 -16.63 4.76
CA MET A 271 17.36 -17.63 5.53
C MET A 271 17.55 -17.24 6.99
N ARG A 272 17.85 -15.96 7.27
CA ARG A 272 18.00 -15.49 8.66
C ARG A 272 16.63 -15.04 9.19
N PRO A 273 16.38 -15.15 10.51
CA PRO A 273 15.12 -14.69 11.11
C PRO A 273 14.78 -13.20 10.87
N GLN A 274 15.81 -12.38 10.63
CA GLN A 274 15.69 -10.95 10.32
C GLN A 274 15.58 -10.66 8.82
N ASP A 275 15.74 -11.67 7.95
CA ASP A 275 15.63 -11.49 6.50
C ASP A 275 14.16 -11.48 6.11
N PHE A 276 13.77 -10.41 5.43
CA PHE A 276 12.50 -10.33 4.72
C PHE A 276 12.82 -10.17 3.24
N ARG A 277 12.00 -10.79 2.41
CA ARG A 277 12.18 -10.78 0.96
C ARG A 277 11.31 -9.74 0.30
N ASP A 278 11.78 -9.23 -0.83
CA ASP A 278 10.94 -8.49 -1.75
C ASP A 278 9.90 -9.40 -2.39
N ALA A 279 8.70 -8.87 -2.57
CA ALA A 279 7.62 -9.60 -3.20
C ALA A 279 6.67 -8.66 -3.94
N VAL A 280 5.99 -9.22 -4.93
CA VAL A 280 4.90 -8.53 -5.62
C VAL A 280 3.78 -9.51 -5.89
N ALA A 281 2.54 -9.05 -5.79
CA ALA A 281 1.37 -9.86 -6.05
C ALA A 281 0.35 -9.15 -6.95
N VAL A 282 -0.38 -9.96 -7.71
CA VAL A 282 -1.53 -9.59 -8.51
C VAL A 282 -2.74 -10.34 -7.98
N GLU A 283 -3.78 -9.62 -7.59
CA GLU A 283 -5.04 -10.18 -7.10
C GLU A 283 -6.13 -9.96 -8.15
N PHE A 284 -6.94 -10.98 -8.39
CA PHE A 284 -8.07 -10.94 -9.32
C PHE A 284 -9.36 -11.30 -8.59
N SER A 285 -10.41 -10.54 -8.88
CA SER A 285 -11.75 -10.96 -8.55
C SER A 285 -12.20 -12.11 -9.45
N LEU A 286 -12.97 -13.03 -8.90
CA LEU A 286 -13.65 -14.08 -9.67
C LEU A 286 -15.01 -13.62 -10.24
N THR A 287 -15.45 -12.43 -9.86
CA THR A 287 -16.74 -11.82 -10.24
C THR A 287 -16.54 -10.39 -10.77
N PRO A 288 -17.42 -9.90 -11.67
CA PRO A 288 -17.37 -8.52 -12.16
C PRO A 288 -17.61 -7.47 -11.07
N ASP A 289 -18.42 -7.79 -10.07
CA ASP A 289 -18.60 -7.01 -8.85
C ASP A 289 -17.67 -7.60 -7.78
N PRO A 290 -16.50 -6.98 -7.53
CA PRO A 290 -15.48 -7.58 -6.69
C PRO A 290 -15.79 -7.41 -5.20
N PRO A 291 -15.42 -8.39 -4.34
CA PRO A 291 -15.47 -8.19 -2.89
C PRO A 291 -14.48 -7.10 -2.45
N PHE A 292 -14.43 -6.77 -1.17
CA PHE A 292 -13.40 -5.85 -0.67
C PHE A 292 -11.98 -6.33 -1.06
N PHE A 293 -11.14 -5.42 -1.58
CA PHE A 293 -9.80 -5.71 -2.13
C PHE A 293 -8.80 -6.26 -1.10
N ALA A 294 -9.19 -6.39 0.17
CA ALA A 294 -8.36 -7.03 1.19
C ALA A 294 -8.50 -8.56 1.15
N MET A 295 -8.21 -9.13 -0.03
CA MET A 295 -8.12 -10.57 -0.26
C MET A 295 -9.46 -11.31 -0.15
N GLY A 296 -10.56 -10.67 -0.57
CA GLY A 296 -11.91 -11.21 -0.57
C GLY A 296 -12.65 -11.08 0.77
N ALA A 297 -13.74 -11.83 0.90
CA ALA A 297 -14.54 -11.90 2.12
C ALA A 297 -15.18 -13.30 2.25
N LYS A 298 -15.91 -13.55 3.33
CA LYS A 298 -16.47 -14.88 3.61
C LYS A 298 -17.34 -15.37 2.44
N ARG A 299 -16.93 -16.47 1.80
CA ARG A 299 -17.53 -17.05 0.57
C ARG A 299 -17.31 -16.26 -0.72
N GLU A 300 -16.61 -15.13 -0.68
CA GLU A 300 -16.24 -14.31 -1.82
C GLU A 300 -14.75 -14.46 -2.08
N PHE A 301 -14.42 -15.36 -3.00
CA PHE A 301 -13.04 -15.75 -3.27
C PHE A 301 -12.35 -14.81 -4.26
N VAL A 302 -11.05 -14.64 -4.05
CA VAL A 302 -10.13 -13.99 -5.00
C VAL A 302 -9.02 -14.97 -5.37
N ASN A 303 -8.44 -14.78 -6.55
CA ASN A 303 -7.26 -15.50 -7.02
C ASN A 303 -6.05 -14.57 -7.01
N ILE A 304 -4.93 -14.99 -6.41
CA ILE A 304 -3.75 -14.16 -6.19
C ILE A 304 -2.53 -14.86 -6.78
N TRP A 305 -1.78 -14.16 -7.62
CA TRP A 305 -0.48 -14.58 -8.13
C TRP A 305 0.59 -13.84 -7.34
N MET A 306 1.50 -14.55 -6.69
CA MET A 306 2.51 -13.92 -5.83
C MET A 306 3.90 -14.36 -6.24
N TRP A 307 4.73 -13.42 -6.66
CA TRP A 307 6.16 -13.62 -6.87
C TRP A 307 6.92 -13.22 -5.61
N LYS A 308 7.97 -13.96 -5.29
CA LYS A 308 8.88 -13.63 -4.20
C LYS A 308 10.33 -13.78 -4.64
N SER A 309 11.18 -12.83 -4.24
CA SER A 309 12.57 -12.75 -4.69
C SER A 309 13.44 -13.93 -4.24
N GLU A 310 13.19 -14.52 -3.07
CA GLU A 310 13.90 -15.72 -2.61
C GLU A 310 13.58 -16.93 -3.49
N ARG A 311 12.32 -17.04 -3.95
CA ARG A 311 11.94 -18.10 -4.88
C ARG A 311 12.58 -17.92 -6.25
N GLN A 312 12.81 -16.66 -6.66
CA GLN A 312 13.58 -16.38 -7.88
C GLN A 312 15.04 -16.82 -7.73
N ALA A 313 15.65 -16.52 -6.58
CA ALA A 313 17.02 -16.93 -6.29
C ALA A 313 17.18 -18.46 -6.23
N ASP A 314 16.16 -19.19 -5.76
CA ASP A 314 16.16 -20.66 -5.73
C ASP A 314 16.13 -21.29 -7.14
N LEU A 315 15.78 -20.54 -8.19
CA LEU A 315 15.78 -21.00 -9.58
C LEU A 315 17.06 -20.64 -10.34
N GLU A 316 17.90 -19.77 -9.79
CA GLU A 316 19.26 -19.53 -10.30
C GLU A 316 20.11 -20.79 -10.05
N PRO A 317 21.20 -21.07 -10.78
CA PRO A 317 21.61 -22.43 -11.17
C PRO A 317 21.89 -23.47 -10.04
N ALA A 318 21.85 -23.08 -8.77
CA ALA A 318 21.73 -23.97 -7.63
C ALA A 318 20.74 -23.42 -6.59
N PHE A 319 19.96 -24.31 -5.98
CA PHE A 319 19.07 -24.01 -4.85
C PHE A 319 19.85 -23.33 -3.70
N GLN A 320 19.22 -22.37 -3.02
CA GLN A 320 19.88 -21.59 -1.99
C GLN A 320 19.88 -22.35 -0.66
N GLU A 321 21.04 -22.88 -0.26
CA GLU A 321 21.22 -23.64 0.98
C GLU A 321 21.67 -22.74 2.15
N LEU A 322 21.44 -23.18 3.40
CA LEU A 322 21.84 -22.43 4.61
C LEU A 322 23.34 -22.14 4.65
N GLU A 323 24.16 -23.03 4.08
CA GLU A 323 25.61 -22.89 3.97
C GLU A 323 26.03 -21.65 3.18
N LYS A 324 25.17 -21.09 2.31
CA LYS A 324 25.44 -19.80 1.64
C LYS A 324 25.58 -18.66 2.64
N VAL A 325 24.78 -18.67 3.70
CA VAL A 325 24.79 -17.66 4.76
C VAL A 325 25.69 -18.07 5.93
N TYR A 326 25.76 -19.37 6.21
CA TYR A 326 26.53 -19.95 7.31
C TYR A 326 27.54 -20.98 6.78
N PRO A 327 28.65 -20.56 6.15
CA PRO A 327 29.59 -21.49 5.50
C PRO A 327 30.29 -22.46 6.47
N ASN A 328 30.31 -22.12 7.76
CA ASN A 328 30.89 -22.93 8.83
C ASN A 328 29.82 -23.62 9.69
N LEU A 329 28.59 -23.79 9.16
CA LEU A 329 27.52 -24.49 9.86
C LEU A 329 28.00 -25.89 10.25
N GLY A 330 28.01 -26.17 11.55
CA GLY A 330 28.22 -27.50 12.08
C GLY A 330 26.87 -28.17 12.25
N ILE A 331 26.64 -29.27 11.54
CA ILE A 331 25.53 -30.17 11.79
C ILE A 331 26.04 -31.36 12.59
N ASP A 332 25.28 -31.79 13.60
CA ASP A 332 25.41 -33.14 14.14
C ASP A 332 24.87 -34.16 13.12
N SER A 333 25.10 -35.45 13.35
CA SER A 333 24.50 -36.50 12.53
C SER A 333 22.97 -36.45 12.65
N TYR A 334 22.33 -35.87 11.65
CA TYR A 334 20.89 -35.94 11.48
C TYR A 334 20.53 -37.22 10.71
N PRO A 335 19.42 -37.91 11.04
CA PRO A 335 18.91 -39.03 10.26
C PRO A 335 18.33 -38.62 8.89
N ASN A 336 18.47 -37.34 8.52
CA ASN A 336 17.83 -36.73 7.37
C ASN A 336 18.39 -37.20 6.02
N PRO A 337 19.70 -37.43 5.84
CA PRO A 337 20.22 -37.85 4.54
C PRO A 337 19.82 -39.29 4.21
N GLU A 338 19.54 -39.58 2.95
CA GLU A 338 19.32 -40.96 2.46
C GLU A 338 20.62 -41.81 2.44
N ILE A 339 21.71 -41.28 3.00
CA ILE A 339 23.03 -41.91 3.05
C ILE A 339 23.40 -42.28 4.48
N SER A 340 24.14 -43.38 4.64
CA SER A 340 24.59 -43.86 5.95
C SER A 340 25.37 -42.78 6.71
N PRO A 341 25.24 -42.65 8.03
CA PRO A 341 26.08 -41.76 8.85
C PRO A 341 27.59 -41.98 8.65
N LEU A 342 28.01 -43.18 8.25
CA LEU A 342 29.40 -43.53 7.93
C LEU A 342 29.85 -43.06 6.53
N GLU A 343 28.90 -42.80 5.64
CA GLU A 343 29.10 -42.31 4.27
C GLU A 343 28.89 -40.79 4.15
N GLN A 344 28.50 -40.13 5.26
CA GLN A 344 28.42 -38.67 5.36
C GLN A 344 29.83 -38.09 5.41
N THR A 345 30.42 -37.90 4.22
CA THR A 345 31.79 -37.37 4.06
C THR A 345 31.93 -35.90 4.46
N THR A 346 30.83 -35.19 4.76
CA THR A 346 30.83 -33.74 4.96
C THR A 346 29.89 -33.30 6.09
N ARG A 347 30.21 -32.16 6.71
CA ARG A 347 29.34 -31.43 7.67
C ARG A 347 28.15 -30.73 6.98
N HIS A 348 27.71 -31.21 5.81
CA HIS A 348 26.69 -30.53 4.99
C HIS A 348 25.39 -31.35 4.97
N ALA A 349 24.27 -30.68 5.24
CA ALA A 349 22.93 -31.27 5.23
C ALA A 349 22.13 -30.65 4.08
N LEU A 350 22.61 -30.85 2.85
CA LEU A 350 21.98 -30.29 1.66
C LEU A 350 20.52 -30.72 1.59
N THR A 351 19.62 -29.75 1.43
CA THR A 351 18.16 -29.96 1.47
C THR A 351 17.73 -30.98 0.41
N LEU A 352 18.28 -30.86 -0.80
CA LEU A 352 17.98 -31.76 -1.93
C LEU A 352 18.54 -33.19 -1.78
N LYS A 353 19.38 -33.45 -0.78
CA LYS A 353 19.92 -34.79 -0.47
C LYS A 353 19.28 -35.41 0.79
N SER A 354 18.31 -34.72 1.38
CA SER A 354 17.60 -35.17 2.57
C SER A 354 16.32 -35.92 2.18
N ALA A 355 16.00 -36.97 2.92
CA ALA A 355 14.71 -37.64 2.82
C ALA A 355 13.59 -36.66 3.20
N PRO A 356 12.54 -36.49 2.36
CA PRO A 356 11.47 -35.54 2.59
C PRO A 356 10.73 -35.73 3.92
N THR A 357 10.71 -36.96 4.46
CA THR A 357 10.13 -37.28 5.78
C THR A 357 10.76 -36.50 6.92
N PHE A 358 12.04 -36.14 6.82
CA PHE A 358 12.74 -35.36 7.84
C PHE A 358 12.77 -33.86 7.52
N VAL A 359 12.57 -33.49 6.26
CA VAL A 359 12.26 -32.11 5.84
C VAL A 359 10.75 -31.95 5.84
N THR A 360 10.14 -32.03 7.02
CA THR A 360 8.69 -32.27 7.21
C THR A 360 7.78 -31.32 6.44
N GLY A 361 8.16 -30.05 6.24
CA GLY A 361 7.44 -29.13 5.37
C GLY A 361 7.38 -29.62 3.92
N TRP A 362 8.53 -30.00 3.35
CA TRP A 362 8.61 -30.58 2.01
C TRP A 362 7.88 -31.93 1.96
N GLY A 363 8.13 -32.83 2.93
CA GLY A 363 7.45 -34.12 3.01
C GLY A 363 5.92 -34.04 3.14
N ALA A 364 5.40 -32.96 3.73
CA ALA A 364 3.97 -32.68 3.82
C ALA A 364 3.39 -32.00 2.56
N GLY A 365 4.20 -31.79 1.51
CA GLY A 365 3.78 -31.13 0.27
C GLY A 365 3.57 -29.61 0.42
N ASN A 366 4.21 -28.97 1.41
CA ASN A 366 4.14 -27.52 1.55
C ASN A 366 4.92 -26.84 0.42
N ILE A 367 4.21 -26.12 -0.45
CA ILE A 367 4.80 -25.38 -1.58
C ILE A 367 5.86 -24.36 -1.16
N VAL A 368 5.80 -23.82 0.07
CA VAL A 368 6.81 -22.89 0.59
C VAL A 368 8.13 -23.60 0.89
N SER A 369 8.05 -24.85 1.30
CA SER A 369 9.20 -25.68 1.68
C SER A 369 9.70 -26.56 0.55
N ASP A 370 9.05 -26.56 -0.62
CA ASP A 370 9.41 -27.40 -1.76
C ASP A 370 10.73 -26.94 -2.41
N PRO A 371 11.84 -27.67 -2.30
CA PRO A 371 13.11 -27.30 -2.90
C PRO A 371 13.15 -27.60 -4.41
N LEU A 372 12.15 -28.30 -4.95
CA LEU A 372 12.03 -28.68 -6.37
C LEU A 372 11.07 -27.77 -7.16
N ARG A 373 10.70 -26.63 -6.58
CA ARG A 373 9.82 -25.65 -7.24
C ARG A 373 10.38 -25.26 -8.61
N ASN A 374 9.49 -25.10 -9.59
CA ASN A 374 9.84 -24.75 -10.98
C ASN A 374 9.40 -23.33 -11.38
N SER A 375 8.86 -22.57 -10.43
CA SER A 375 8.37 -21.21 -10.63
C SER A 375 8.67 -20.36 -9.41
N ALA A 376 9.02 -19.08 -9.66
CA ALA A 376 9.19 -18.08 -8.62
C ALA A 376 7.83 -17.53 -8.13
N ALA A 377 6.72 -17.94 -8.77
CA ALA A 377 5.37 -17.55 -8.40
C ALA A 377 4.65 -18.63 -7.59
N GLU A 378 3.67 -18.19 -6.82
CA GLU A 378 2.63 -19.00 -6.20
C GLU A 378 1.27 -18.60 -6.79
N ASP A 379 0.44 -19.59 -7.08
CA ASP A 379 -0.98 -19.42 -7.41
C ASP A 379 -1.83 -19.69 -6.16
N LEU A 380 -2.46 -18.64 -5.64
CA LEU A 380 -3.07 -18.58 -4.32
C LEU A 380 -4.56 -18.24 -4.42
N ILE A 381 -5.31 -18.57 -3.37
CA ILE A 381 -6.71 -18.15 -3.19
C ILE A 381 -6.94 -17.64 -1.78
N SER A 382 -7.92 -16.74 -1.63
CA SER A 382 -8.32 -16.18 -0.35
C SER A 382 -9.81 -15.83 -0.37
N GLN A 383 -10.45 -15.83 0.80
CA GLN A 383 -11.84 -15.41 1.06
C GLN A 383 -11.89 -14.54 2.32
N GLY A 384 -11.06 -13.50 2.33
CA GLY A 384 -10.74 -12.65 3.46
C GLY A 384 -9.30 -12.85 3.94
N PHE A 385 -8.67 -11.75 4.35
CA PHE A 385 -7.35 -11.79 4.98
C PHE A 385 -7.29 -12.83 6.12
N GLY A 386 -6.20 -13.59 6.18
CA GLY A 386 -6.05 -14.71 7.12
C GLY A 386 -6.56 -16.07 6.61
N THR A 387 -7.14 -16.13 5.41
CA THR A 387 -7.56 -17.40 4.77
C THR A 387 -6.72 -17.78 3.55
N LEU A 388 -5.66 -17.02 3.29
CA LEU A 388 -4.75 -17.21 2.17
C LEU A 388 -4.18 -18.63 2.18
N ARG A 389 -4.28 -19.31 1.04
CA ARG A 389 -3.69 -20.64 0.84
C ARG A 389 -3.31 -20.86 -0.62
N ALA A 390 -2.33 -21.72 -0.85
CA ALA A 390 -2.00 -22.17 -2.20
C ALA A 390 -3.12 -22.98 -2.82
N ARG A 391 -3.29 -22.84 -4.14
CA ARG A 391 -4.04 -23.81 -4.94
C ARG A 391 -3.29 -25.15 -4.97
N PRO A 392 -3.97 -26.28 -5.23
CA PRO A 392 -3.31 -27.58 -5.28
C PRO A 392 -2.08 -27.59 -6.22
N PRO A 393 -1.02 -28.36 -5.96
CA PRO A 393 0.16 -28.40 -6.81
C PRO A 393 -0.13 -28.68 -8.30
N ALA A 394 -1.11 -29.55 -8.58
CA ALA A 394 -1.55 -29.85 -9.95
C ALA A 394 -2.22 -28.66 -10.68
N ASP A 395 -2.67 -27.66 -9.92
CA ASP A 395 -3.35 -26.46 -10.41
C ASP A 395 -2.43 -25.23 -10.44
N GLN A 396 -1.19 -25.33 -9.94
CA GLN A 396 -0.20 -24.26 -9.98
C GLN A 396 0.23 -24.01 -11.45
N ALA A 397 -0.33 -22.96 -12.05
CA ALA A 397 -0.13 -22.65 -13.48
C ALA A 397 0.53 -21.29 -13.72
N VAL A 398 0.91 -20.57 -12.65
CA VAL A 398 1.51 -19.24 -12.75
C VAL A 398 3.02 -19.38 -12.84
N HIS A 399 3.58 -18.85 -13.93
CA HIS A 399 5.03 -18.67 -14.07
C HIS A 399 5.39 -17.22 -13.79
N ALA A 400 6.50 -17.00 -13.10
CA ALA A 400 7.06 -15.65 -13.00
C ALA A 400 8.58 -15.64 -13.15
N ARG A 401 9.07 -14.50 -13.63
CA ARG A 401 10.49 -14.20 -13.73
C ARG A 401 10.72 -12.76 -13.25
N GLY A 402 11.59 -12.62 -12.26
CA GLY A 402 12.03 -11.33 -11.72
C GLY A 402 13.46 -11.01 -12.14
N VAL A 403 13.73 -9.74 -12.42
CA VAL A 403 15.07 -9.19 -12.64
C VAL A 403 15.21 -7.94 -11.78
N TYR A 404 16.30 -7.85 -11.03
CA TYR A 404 16.69 -6.64 -10.33
C TYR A 404 17.89 -6.02 -11.02
N ALA A 405 17.80 -4.74 -11.37
CA ALA A 405 18.95 -3.96 -11.82
C ALA A 405 18.67 -2.47 -11.62
N THR A 406 19.70 -1.72 -11.24
CA THR A 406 19.63 -0.25 -11.10
C THR A 406 18.48 0.18 -10.19
N ASP A 407 18.47 -0.37 -8.96
CA ASP A 407 17.50 -0.04 -7.90
C ASP A 407 16.03 -0.18 -8.32
N THR A 408 15.77 -1.19 -9.16
CA THR A 408 14.45 -1.45 -9.74
C THR A 408 14.25 -2.93 -9.94
N TYR A 409 13.09 -3.42 -9.48
CA TYR A 409 12.59 -4.74 -9.84
C TYR A 409 11.73 -4.67 -11.10
N ARG A 410 11.90 -5.66 -11.97
CA ARG A 410 11.03 -5.96 -13.12
C ARG A 410 10.57 -7.39 -13.00
N VAL A 411 9.29 -7.60 -12.70
CA VAL A 411 8.71 -8.93 -12.51
C VAL A 411 7.64 -9.18 -13.55
N MET A 412 7.83 -10.24 -14.32
CA MET A 412 6.83 -10.72 -15.27
C MET A 412 6.08 -11.91 -14.69
N PHE A 413 4.75 -11.87 -14.72
CA PHE A 413 3.88 -13.03 -14.54
C PHE A 413 3.37 -13.53 -15.89
N ARG A 414 3.17 -14.84 -16.01
CA ARG A 414 2.51 -15.49 -17.14
C ARG A 414 1.57 -16.58 -16.67
N ARG A 415 0.44 -16.69 -17.36
CA ARG A 415 -0.56 -17.73 -17.14
C ARG A 415 -1.37 -17.91 -18.43
N PRO A 416 -1.96 -19.08 -18.70
CA PRO A 416 -3.01 -19.22 -19.73
C PRO A 416 -4.16 -18.20 -19.58
N LEU A 417 -5.14 -18.13 -20.47
CA LEU A 417 -6.36 -17.30 -20.32
C LEU A 417 -7.55 -18.11 -19.80
N ALA A 418 -7.62 -19.39 -20.18
CA ALA A 418 -8.48 -20.40 -19.59
C ALA A 418 -7.70 -21.17 -18.50
N PRO A 419 -8.10 -21.09 -17.22
CA PRO A 419 -7.40 -21.79 -16.15
C PRO A 419 -7.92 -23.23 -16.00
N LYS A 420 -7.20 -24.05 -15.23
CA LYS A 420 -7.65 -25.37 -14.76
C LYS A 420 -7.93 -25.30 -13.26
N GLY A 421 -8.77 -26.20 -12.75
CA GLY A 421 -9.09 -26.31 -11.33
C GLY A 421 -10.05 -25.24 -10.81
N GLU A 422 -10.44 -25.35 -9.54
CA GLU A 422 -11.39 -24.41 -8.93
C GLU A 422 -10.72 -23.09 -8.55
N ARG A 423 -11.52 -22.01 -8.55
CA ARG A 423 -11.19 -20.68 -8.00
C ARG A 423 -9.97 -20.02 -8.63
N ALA A 424 -9.69 -20.37 -9.88
CA ALA A 424 -8.79 -19.61 -10.74
C ALA A 424 -9.59 -18.58 -11.53
N VAL A 425 -9.00 -17.41 -11.78
CA VAL A 425 -9.64 -16.40 -12.62
C VAL A 425 -9.64 -16.83 -14.09
N ALA A 426 -10.81 -16.86 -14.72
CA ALA A 426 -10.93 -16.97 -16.17
C ALA A 426 -10.86 -15.57 -16.79
N LEU A 427 -10.00 -15.39 -17.79
CA LEU A 427 -9.79 -14.09 -18.45
C LEU A 427 -10.11 -14.28 -19.92
N THR A 428 -11.11 -13.55 -20.42
CA THR A 428 -11.62 -13.70 -21.79
C THR A 428 -11.30 -12.45 -22.62
N PRO A 429 -10.73 -12.59 -23.82
CA PRO A 429 -10.60 -11.46 -24.75
C PRO A 429 -11.90 -10.68 -24.92
N GLY A 430 -11.82 -9.35 -24.91
CA GLY A 430 -12.98 -8.45 -24.98
C GLY A 430 -13.71 -8.20 -23.66
N THR A 431 -13.23 -8.74 -22.53
CA THR A 431 -13.83 -8.52 -21.20
C THR A 431 -12.96 -7.64 -20.29
N VAL A 432 -13.56 -7.19 -19.18
CA VAL A 432 -12.86 -6.46 -18.11
C VAL A 432 -12.91 -7.29 -16.84
N ALA A 433 -11.76 -7.47 -16.20
CA ALA A 433 -11.62 -8.16 -14.92
C ALA A 433 -11.10 -7.20 -13.84
N PRO A 434 -11.69 -7.18 -12.62
CA PRO A 434 -11.12 -6.43 -11.51
C PRO A 434 -9.77 -7.01 -11.08
N VAL A 435 -8.76 -6.15 -11.00
CA VAL A 435 -7.38 -6.52 -10.60
C VAL A 435 -6.84 -5.56 -9.54
N ALA A 436 -6.09 -6.07 -8.56
CA ALA A 436 -5.39 -5.27 -7.56
C ALA A 436 -3.95 -5.75 -7.39
N PHE A 437 -3.09 -4.91 -6.83
CA PHE A 437 -1.66 -5.18 -6.73
C PHE A 437 -1.16 -4.94 -5.31
N ALA A 438 -0.10 -5.67 -4.94
CA ALA A 438 0.59 -5.47 -3.68
C ALA A 438 2.10 -5.61 -3.86
N VAL A 439 2.86 -4.78 -3.14
CA VAL A 439 4.33 -4.78 -3.14
C VAL A 439 4.83 -4.82 -1.69
N TRP A 440 5.84 -5.65 -1.45
CA TRP A 440 6.55 -5.79 -0.19
C TRP A 440 8.02 -5.41 -0.40
N ASN A 441 8.52 -4.51 0.44
CA ASN A 441 9.94 -4.17 0.52
C ASN A 441 10.60 -4.89 1.72
N GLY A 442 11.55 -5.77 1.42
CA GLY A 442 12.23 -6.63 2.38
C GLY A 442 13.05 -5.86 3.41
N SER A 443 13.87 -4.91 2.98
CA SER A 443 14.72 -4.10 3.86
C SER A 443 13.93 -3.26 4.88
N ALA A 444 12.70 -2.85 4.52
CA ALA A 444 11.77 -2.19 5.43
C ALA A 444 10.98 -3.17 6.33
N GLY A 445 11.26 -4.48 6.21
CA GLY A 445 10.69 -5.57 6.95
C GLY A 445 9.24 -5.86 6.60
N ASP A 446 8.84 -5.72 5.34
CA ASP A 446 7.51 -6.11 4.88
C ASP A 446 7.31 -7.63 4.89
N ARG A 447 6.12 -8.03 5.31
CA ARG A 447 5.59 -9.40 5.26
C ARG A 447 4.11 -9.39 5.58
N ASP A 448 3.39 -10.41 5.12
CA ASP A 448 1.96 -10.57 5.37
C ASP A 448 1.16 -9.29 5.02
N GLY A 449 0.40 -8.74 5.97
CA GLY A 449 -0.35 -7.50 5.81
C GLY A 449 0.47 -6.21 5.93
N LYS A 450 1.78 -6.29 6.21
CA LYS A 450 2.69 -5.15 6.18
C LYS A 450 3.25 -5.03 4.76
N LYS A 451 2.60 -4.21 3.95
CA LYS A 451 2.81 -4.04 2.50
C LYS A 451 2.16 -2.77 1.99
N SER A 452 2.44 -2.39 0.75
CA SER A 452 1.68 -1.37 0.02
C SER A 452 0.76 -2.02 -1.01
N VAL A 453 -0.47 -1.50 -1.17
CA VAL A 453 -1.51 -2.09 -2.04
C VAL A 453 -2.21 -1.06 -2.91
N THR A 454 -2.80 -1.50 -4.02
CA THR A 454 -3.77 -0.70 -4.77
C THR A 454 -5.21 -0.95 -4.28
N ILE A 455 -6.14 -0.09 -4.67
CA ILE A 455 -7.56 -0.46 -4.76
C ILE A 455 -7.79 -1.34 -6.01
N TRP A 456 -9.02 -1.83 -6.21
CA TRP A 456 -9.39 -2.47 -7.48
C TRP A 456 -9.20 -1.52 -8.67
N GLN A 457 -8.55 -2.04 -9.69
CA GLN A 457 -8.31 -1.47 -11.01
C GLN A 457 -9.03 -2.32 -12.07
N ASP A 458 -9.17 -1.79 -13.27
CA ASP A 458 -9.80 -2.53 -14.38
C ASP A 458 -8.72 -3.11 -15.30
N LEU A 459 -8.68 -4.44 -15.46
CA LEU A 459 -7.89 -5.10 -16.49
C LEU A 459 -8.77 -5.41 -17.69
N ARG A 460 -8.62 -4.64 -18.78
CA ARG A 460 -9.32 -4.87 -20.04
C ARG A 460 -8.47 -5.76 -20.94
N ILE A 461 -8.99 -6.93 -21.30
CA ILE A 461 -8.34 -7.82 -22.27
C ILE A 461 -8.77 -7.40 -23.67
N GLU A 462 -7.83 -7.01 -24.54
CA GLU A 462 -8.18 -6.68 -25.92
C GLU A 462 -8.83 -7.89 -26.63
N PRO A 463 -9.76 -7.66 -27.57
CA PRO A 463 -10.39 -8.72 -28.36
C PRO A 463 -9.40 -9.59 -29.16
#